data_AF-A0A6N2MGR2-F1
#
_entry.id   AF-A0A6N2MGR2-F1
#
_cell.length_a   1.000
_cell.length_b   1.000
_cell.length_c   1.000
_cell.angle_alpha   90.00
_cell.angle_beta   90.00
_cell.angle_gamma   90.00
#
_symmetry.space_group_name_H-M   'P 1'
#
loop_
_entity.id
_entity.type
_entity.pdbx_description
1 polymer ?
#
loop_
_entity_poly.entity_id
_entity_poly.type
_entity_poly.pdbx_seq_one_letter_code
_entity_poly.pdbx_strand_id
1 'polypeptide(L)'
;MGGAPIAIKYFKSWSGMDYYQEEISSMWADYKVIQAGKTDSRLANNNLPADIQKLRCRACYEALCFAPQIEAMGKLLVDRMRSYGTYIALHLRYEKDILAFTGCTHGLSSAEADELKKIRHK
;
A
#
# COMPACT_ATOMS: atom_id res chain seq x y z
N MET A 1 6.77 9.86 -38.05
CA MET A 1 5.61 9.21 -37.43
C MET A 1 5.46 9.77 -36.03
N GLY A 2 4.48 10.64 -35.79
CA GLY A 2 4.27 11.24 -34.47
C GLY A 2 3.91 10.17 -33.45
N GLY A 3 4.67 10.09 -32.36
CA GLY A 3 4.34 9.22 -31.24
C GLY A 3 2.92 9.49 -30.77
N ALA A 4 2.20 8.44 -30.41
CA ALA A 4 0.84 8.60 -29.92
C ALA A 4 0.79 9.52 -28.70
N PRO A 5 -0.27 10.32 -28.53
CA PRO A 5 -0.34 11.29 -27.44
C PRO A 5 -0.32 10.58 -26.09
N ILE A 6 0.59 11.03 -25.22
CA ILE A 6 0.74 10.59 -23.83
C ILE A 6 0.04 11.64 -22.96
N ALA A 7 -0.89 11.22 -22.11
CA ALA A 7 -1.46 12.08 -21.08
C ALA A 7 -0.77 11.82 -19.73
N ILE A 8 -0.37 12.87 -19.04
CA ILE A 8 0.01 12.78 -17.62
C ILE A 8 -1.22 13.19 -16.80
N LYS A 9 -1.73 12.28 -15.97
CA LYS A 9 -2.90 12.52 -15.12
C LYS A 9 -2.54 12.34 -13.65
N TYR A 10 -2.92 13.33 -12.85
CA TYR A 10 -2.91 13.21 -11.39
C TYR A 10 -4.24 12.62 -10.95
N PHE A 11 -4.23 11.35 -10.54
CA PHE A 11 -5.47 10.67 -10.13
C PHE A 11 -6.03 11.27 -8.84
N LYS A 12 -7.35 11.23 -8.71
CA LYS A 12 -8.08 11.72 -7.53
C LYS A 12 -7.86 10.75 -6.36
N SER A 13 -7.33 11.24 -5.25
CA SER A 13 -7.20 10.46 -4.02
C SER A 13 -8.57 10.05 -3.48
N TRP A 14 -8.66 8.89 -2.85
CA TRP A 14 -9.92 8.33 -2.32
C TRP A 14 -11.02 8.12 -3.38
N SER A 15 -10.66 8.02 -4.66
CA SER A 15 -11.58 7.75 -5.77
C SER A 15 -12.20 6.35 -5.69
N GLY A 16 -13.49 6.26 -6.02
CA GLY A 16 -14.24 5.00 -6.19
C GLY A 16 -14.09 4.43 -7.60
N MET A 17 -14.84 3.35 -7.89
CA MET A 17 -14.83 2.68 -9.20
C MET A 17 -15.36 3.57 -10.33
N ASP A 18 -16.38 4.38 -10.04
CA ASP A 18 -17.02 5.35 -10.92
C ASP A 18 -16.00 6.28 -11.60
N TYR A 19 -15.07 6.82 -10.82
CA TYR A 19 -13.98 7.66 -11.35
C TYR A 19 -13.17 6.97 -12.46
N TYR A 20 -12.85 5.69 -12.28
CA TYR A 20 -12.05 4.95 -13.26
C TYR A 20 -12.90 4.54 -14.48
N GLN A 21 -14.16 4.18 -14.26
CA GLN A 21 -15.07 3.74 -15.32
C GLN A 21 -15.54 4.89 -16.20
N GLU A 22 -15.77 6.07 -15.64
CA GLU A 22 -16.36 7.21 -16.35
C GLU A 22 -15.28 8.20 -16.81
N GLU A 23 -14.36 8.59 -15.92
CA GLU A 23 -13.35 9.61 -16.25
C GLU A 23 -12.10 9.02 -16.87
N ILE A 24 -11.50 7.99 -16.27
CA ILE A 24 -10.23 7.44 -16.78
C ILE A 24 -10.45 6.62 -18.04
N SER A 25 -11.54 5.86 -18.12
CA SER A 25 -11.79 5.00 -19.28
C SER A 25 -12.14 5.80 -20.54
N SER A 26 -12.77 6.97 -20.41
CA SER A 26 -13.06 7.83 -21.57
C SER A 26 -11.80 8.40 -22.22
N MET A 27 -10.72 8.60 -21.44
CA MET A 27 -9.43 9.08 -21.96
C MET A 27 -8.78 8.14 -22.98
N TRP A 28 -9.14 6.85 -23.01
CA TRP A 28 -8.62 5.90 -24.01
C TRP A 28 -9.05 6.23 -25.45
N ALA A 29 -10.08 7.08 -25.63
CA ALA A 29 -10.47 7.56 -26.95
C ALA A 29 -9.41 8.49 -27.57
N ASP A 30 -8.73 9.28 -26.73
CA ASP A 30 -7.83 10.35 -27.18
C ASP A 30 -6.35 10.03 -26.96
N TYR A 31 -6.03 9.16 -26.00
CA TYR A 31 -4.66 8.88 -25.57
C TYR A 31 -4.34 7.39 -25.65
N LYS A 32 -3.13 7.06 -26.13
CA LYS A 32 -2.65 5.67 -26.12
C LYS A 32 -1.96 5.27 -24.83
N VAL A 33 -1.43 6.25 -24.09
CA VAL A 33 -0.76 6.04 -22.81
C VAL A 33 -1.24 7.09 -21.83
N ILE A 34 -1.72 6.61 -20.68
CA ILE A 34 -2.07 7.45 -19.54
C ILE A 34 -1.03 7.19 -18.45
N GLN A 35 -0.16 8.16 -18.22
CA GLN A 35 0.82 8.12 -17.15
C GLN A 35 0.21 8.72 -15.88
N ALA A 36 0.18 7.93 -14.80
CA ALA A 36 -0.16 8.45 -13.49
C ALA A 36 0.98 9.36 -12.99
N GLY A 37 0.73 10.67 -12.93
CA GLY A 37 1.70 11.66 -12.46
C GLY A 37 2.03 11.54 -10.97
N LYS A 38 1.17 10.84 -10.21
CA LYS A 38 1.40 10.43 -8.83
C LYS A 38 0.80 9.02 -8.64
N THR A 39 1.56 8.09 -8.08
CA THR A 39 1.17 6.67 -8.00
C THR A 39 0.44 6.29 -6.71
N ASP A 40 0.36 7.21 -5.75
CA ASP A 40 -0.31 7.01 -4.46
C ASP A 40 -1.83 7.23 -4.53
N SER A 41 -2.32 8.05 -5.47
CA SER A 41 -3.75 8.24 -5.76
C SER A 41 -4.37 7.12 -6.60
N ARG A 42 -4.02 5.86 -6.33
CA ARG A 42 -4.55 4.68 -7.04
C ARG A 42 -5.91 4.25 -6.51
N LEU A 43 -6.56 3.34 -7.24
CA LEU A 43 -7.79 2.67 -6.79
C LEU A 43 -7.50 2.02 -5.43
N ALA A 44 -8.05 2.58 -4.35
CA ALA A 44 -7.78 2.21 -2.96
C ALA A 44 -9.00 1.57 -2.28
N ASN A 45 -8.97 1.41 -0.95
CA ASN A 45 -10.05 0.78 -0.17
C ASN A 45 -11.27 1.72 -0.01
N ASN A 46 -11.83 2.19 -1.14
CA ASN A 46 -12.91 3.18 -1.16
C ASN A 46 -14.22 2.53 -1.58
N ASN A 47 -14.80 1.71 -0.71
CA ASN A 47 -16.08 1.01 -0.96
C ASN A 47 -16.10 0.18 -2.25
N LEU A 48 -14.99 -0.49 -2.57
CA LEU A 48 -14.96 -1.39 -3.72
C LEU A 48 -15.90 -2.59 -3.52
N PRO A 49 -16.56 -3.06 -4.60
CA PRO A 49 -17.20 -4.36 -4.60
C PRO A 49 -16.23 -5.46 -4.12
N ALA A 50 -16.75 -6.41 -3.34
CA ALA A 50 -15.93 -7.39 -2.64
C ALA A 50 -15.12 -8.29 -3.58
N ASP A 51 -15.67 -8.60 -4.75
CA ASP A 51 -15.01 -9.33 -5.83
C ASP A 51 -13.85 -8.55 -6.43
N ILE A 52 -14.04 -7.25 -6.71
CA ILE A 52 -12.97 -6.37 -7.21
C ILE A 52 -11.87 -6.19 -6.18
N GLN A 53 -12.22 -6.00 -4.90
CA GLN A 53 -11.25 -5.92 -3.80
C GLN A 53 -10.41 -7.21 -3.72
N LYS A 54 -11.06 -8.38 -3.78
CA LYS A 54 -10.38 -9.69 -3.73
C LYS A 54 -9.44 -9.86 -4.92
N LEU A 55 -9.90 -9.54 -6.12
CA LEU A 55 -9.09 -9.62 -7.34
C LEU A 55 -7.86 -8.72 -7.23
N ARG A 56 -8.03 -7.46 -6.82
CA ARG A 56 -6.93 -6.52 -6.65
C ARG A 56 -5.91 -7.03 -5.63
N CYS A 57 -6.37 -7.49 -4.47
CA CYS A 57 -5.48 -8.04 -3.45
C CYS A 57 -4.72 -9.27 -3.96
N ARG A 58 -5.39 -10.19 -4.66
CA ARG A 58 -4.75 -11.39 -5.21
C ARG A 58 -3.72 -11.05 -6.28
N ALA A 59 -4.07 -10.17 -7.22
CA ALA A 59 -3.14 -9.72 -8.26
C ALA A 59 -1.90 -9.05 -7.65
N CYS A 60 -2.06 -8.19 -6.64
CA CYS A 60 -0.94 -7.58 -5.93
C CYS A 60 -0.09 -8.62 -5.20
N TYR A 61 -0.73 -9.57 -4.50
CA TYR A 61 -0.03 -10.62 -3.76
C TYR A 61 0.82 -11.52 -4.67
N GLU A 62 0.25 -11.98 -5.79
CA GLU A 62 0.94 -12.84 -6.76
C GLU A 62 2.05 -12.10 -7.52
N ALA A 63 1.89 -10.79 -7.74
CA ALA A 63 2.90 -9.98 -8.42
C ALA A 63 4.08 -9.57 -7.50
N LEU A 64 3.85 -9.50 -6.19
CA LEU A 64 4.85 -9.11 -5.19
C LEU A 64 5.66 -10.32 -4.74
N CYS A 65 6.59 -10.75 -5.60
CA CYS A 65 7.56 -11.79 -5.27
C CYS A 65 8.88 -11.20 -4.78
N PHE A 66 9.47 -11.81 -3.75
CA PHE A 66 10.84 -11.50 -3.35
C PHE A 66 11.83 -11.94 -4.45
N ALA A 67 12.96 -11.26 -4.55
CA ALA A 67 14.06 -11.74 -5.38
C ALA A 67 14.51 -13.13 -4.88
N PRO A 68 14.91 -14.07 -5.78
CA PRO A 68 15.25 -15.43 -5.40
C PRO A 68 16.26 -15.54 -4.26
N GLN A 69 17.27 -14.64 -4.23
CA GLN A 69 18.25 -14.63 -3.13
C GLN A 69 17.66 -14.26 -1.76
N ILE A 70 16.65 -13.37 -1.72
CA ILE A 70 16.00 -12.93 -0.48
C ILE A 70 15.10 -14.06 0.04
N GLU A 71 14.35 -14.70 -0.86
CA GLU A 71 13.51 -15.84 -0.52
C GLU A 71 14.35 -17.02 0.01
N ALA A 72 15.45 -17.35 -0.67
CA ALA A 72 16.36 -18.41 -0.25
C ALA A 72 16.95 -18.15 1.15
N MET A 73 17.36 -16.91 1.42
CA MET A 73 17.85 -16.49 2.74
C MET A 73 16.75 -16.61 3.80
N GLY A 74 15.53 -16.13 3.52
CA GLY A 74 14.40 -16.22 4.44
C GLY A 74 14.04 -17.66 4.77
N LYS A 75 14.04 -18.55 3.76
CA LYS A 75 13.80 -19.98 3.95
C LYS A 75 14.85 -20.62 4.83
N LEU A 76 16.14 -20.34 4.59
CA LEU A 76 17.24 -20.85 5.42
C LEU A 76 17.07 -20.45 6.89
N LEU A 77 16.68 -19.19 7.16
CA LEU A 77 16.44 -18.70 8.51
C LEU A 77 15.29 -19.47 9.18
N VAL A 78 14.18 -19.63 8.48
CA VAL A 78 13.00 -20.35 8.98
C VAL A 78 13.33 -21.82 9.26
N ASP A 79 14.01 -22.49 8.34
CA ASP A 79 14.40 -23.90 8.49
C ASP A 79 15.32 -24.09 9.70
N ARG A 80 16.26 -23.17 9.92
CA ARG A 80 17.12 -23.17 11.11
C ARG A 80 16.31 -22.97 12.39
N MET A 81 15.41 -21.99 12.45
CA MET A 81 14.56 -21.78 13.64
C MET A 81 13.74 -23.02 13.97
N ARG A 82 13.14 -23.67 12.95
CA ARG A 82 12.37 -24.91 13.12
C ARG A 82 13.19 -26.08 13.63
N SER A 83 14.48 -26.15 13.29
CA SER A 83 15.37 -27.21 13.82
C SER A 83 15.59 -27.13 15.32
N TYR A 84 15.38 -25.96 15.95
CA TYR A 84 15.44 -25.78 17.40
C TYR A 84 14.08 -25.97 18.09
N GLY A 85 13.01 -26.19 17.33
CA GLY A 85 11.65 -26.41 17.84
C GLY A 85 10.63 -25.41 17.30
N THR A 86 9.46 -25.38 17.94
CA THR A 86 8.39 -24.43 17.62
C THR A 86 8.80 -23.00 18.00
N TYR A 87 8.48 -22.04 17.14
CA TYR A 87 8.77 -20.63 17.40
C TYR A 87 7.53 -19.76 17.13
N ILE A 88 7.53 -18.55 17.71
CA ILE A 88 6.54 -17.50 17.46
C ILE A 88 7.26 -16.35 16.74
N ALA A 89 6.65 -15.81 15.69
CA ALA A 89 7.13 -14.62 15.01
C ALA A 89 6.22 -13.43 15.35
N LEU A 90 6.82 -12.33 15.82
CA LEU A 90 6.13 -11.08 16.15
C LEU A 90 6.68 -9.97 15.25
N HIS A 91 5.81 -9.32 14.48
CA HIS A 91 6.14 -8.11 13.76
C HIS A 91 5.67 -6.92 14.59
N LEU A 92 6.62 -6.26 15.26
CA LEU A 92 6.36 -5.10 16.10
C LEU A 92 6.72 -3.84 15.32
N ARG A 93 5.76 -2.92 15.20
CA ARG A 93 5.91 -1.67 14.48
C ARG A 93 5.66 -0.51 15.45
N TYR A 94 6.74 0.08 15.96
CA TYR A 94 6.74 1.09 17.04
C TYR A 94 7.16 2.48 16.56
N GLU A 95 7.14 2.73 15.25
CA GLU A 95 7.45 4.02 14.68
C GLU A 95 6.44 5.09 15.16
N LYS A 96 6.93 6.32 15.38
CA LYS A 96 6.14 7.42 15.95
C LYS A 96 4.86 7.73 15.15
N ASP A 97 4.89 7.55 13.83
CA ASP A 97 3.73 7.73 12.95
C ASP A 97 2.63 6.70 13.25
N ILE A 98 3.02 5.45 13.51
CA ILE A 98 2.07 4.38 13.85
C ILE A 98 1.50 4.57 15.24
N LEU A 99 2.33 4.93 16.22
CA LEU A 99 1.85 5.23 17.57
C LEU A 99 0.90 6.43 17.58
N ALA A 100 1.22 7.48 16.83
CA ALA A 100 0.36 8.64 16.65
C ALA A 100 -0.97 8.26 15.96
N PHE A 101 -0.92 7.45 14.89
CA PHE A 101 -2.10 7.01 14.16
C PHE A 101 -3.04 6.16 15.03
N THR A 102 -2.52 5.18 15.76
CA THR A 102 -3.33 4.32 16.64
C THR A 102 -3.81 5.05 17.89
N GLY A 103 -3.21 6.19 18.25
CA GLY A 103 -3.52 6.95 19.45
C GLY A 103 -3.12 6.26 20.75
N CYS A 104 -2.12 5.37 20.69
CA CYS A 104 -1.66 4.64 21.87
C CYS A 104 -0.70 5.51 22.68
N THR A 105 -1.00 5.74 23.96
CA THR A 105 -0.13 6.49 24.89
C THR A 105 0.37 5.63 26.05
N HIS A 106 0.20 4.31 25.96
CA HIS A 106 0.62 3.41 27.02
C HIS A 106 2.15 3.45 27.21
N GLY A 107 2.59 3.67 28.45
CA GLY A 107 4.02 3.76 28.79
C GLY A 107 4.70 5.08 28.39
N LEU A 108 3.96 6.04 27.83
CA LEU A 108 4.49 7.35 27.46
C LEU A 108 4.38 8.35 28.62
N SER A 109 5.34 9.28 28.69
CA SER A 109 5.20 10.49 29.48
C SER A 109 4.15 11.44 28.87
N SER A 110 3.67 12.41 29.65
CA SER A 110 2.72 13.42 29.15
C SER A 110 3.29 14.20 27.96
N ALA A 111 4.59 14.50 27.98
CA ALA A 111 5.27 15.21 26.89
C ALA A 111 5.30 14.40 25.59
N GLU A 112 5.59 13.10 25.66
CA GLU A 112 5.58 12.19 24.51
C GLU A 112 4.17 11.97 23.97
N ALA A 113 3.17 11.82 24.86
CA ALA A 113 1.77 11.71 24.48
C ALA A 113 1.28 12.96 23.72
N ASP A 114 1.66 14.16 24.18
CA ASP A 114 1.36 15.41 23.49
C ASP A 114 2.09 15.54 22.15
N GLU A 115 3.32 15.05 22.03
CA GLU A 115 4.05 14.98 20.76
C GLU A 115 3.28 14.11 19.75
N LEU A 116 2.88 12.90 20.14
CA LEU A 116 2.12 12.00 19.27
C LEU A 116 0.76 12.59 18.88
N LYS A 117 0.08 13.27 19.81
CA LYS A 117 -1.18 13.97 19.53
C LYS A 117 -1.00 15.06 18.47
N LYS A 118 0.11 15.79 18.49
CA LYS A 118 0.44 16.79 17.45
C LYS A 118 0.72 16.14 16.10
N ILE A 119 1.40 14.99 16.07
CA ILE A 119 1.67 14.24 14.83
C ILE A 119 0.37 13.74 14.18
N ARG A 120 -0.56 13.22 14.98
CA ARG A 120 -1.83 12.67 14.48
C ARG A 120 -2.71 13.69 13.76
N HIS A 121 -2.66 14.96 14.18
CA HIS A 121 -3.52 16.03 13.69
C HIS A 121 -2.82 16.97 12.68
N LYS A 122 -1.66 16.58 12.16
CA LYS A 122 -1.01 17.23 11.02
C LYS A 122 -1.57 16.70 9.71
#